data_AF-A0A8J3AFY4-F1
#
_entry.id   AF-A0A8J3AFY4-F1
#
_cell.length_a   1.000
_cell.length_b   1.000
_cell.length_c   1.000
_cell.angle_alpha   90.00
_cell.angle_beta   90.00
_cell.angle_gamma   90.00
#
_symmetry.space_group_name_H-M   'P 1'
#
loop_
_entity.id
_entity.type
_entity.pdbx_description
1 polymer ?
#
loop_
_entity_poly.entity_id
_entity_poly.type
_entity_poly.pdbx_seq_one_letter_code
_entity_poly.pdbx_strand_id
1 'polypeptide(L)'
;MTFRGAREATIRLLGAATAGVLLTACGGGDAALEFEGPDDGTLLNAQTLQDAAWEVRTDDEDGLPPTLTLLLDGQSVDAQRAADTLRWDPDDLDDGEYTLVVQRQDEDDEEPRLLHEWEFAVDATPPEIALSSPDSAVVAGESVLVAGTTDAGATVTVAGQETEADEDGAFEVELDEAPEGDLEIVAVDEAGNTSDDQFTLVTVPSRVEVDEVRSVHVTSHAWATESFRERLLQMADDGIINSIALTLKDEGGRIGWDSDVELAQLSGANEGVYDLEQTIADLHERGIHVAGRIVAFRDPMLGPYARDNGDLDWLVQTTSGEPYTGRYECCFTNFAHPEVIEYNLAIAEEAARAGVDDILWDYIRKPDGPRDNLVLEGIPNDEPLEPAIIEFTRQADERLSRYGIGHGASLYGIAADRPTQIAQDVPGMSEHLDYVAPMIYPSHWGPGEYGVADPNRQPYDIITATLEVWQDAVEGTDTRIVPWLEDTTYRAWDRPFQVREQIRASRDQGIDEFLMWDPSVRYTPEAYDAMPQDREE
;
A
#
# COMPACT_ATOMS: atom_id res chain seq x y z
N MET A 1 -9.54 -35.23 -35.05
CA MET A 1 -10.14 -35.94 -33.92
C MET A 1 -10.66 -34.88 -32.98
N THR A 2 -11.98 -34.85 -32.84
CA THR A 2 -12.80 -33.88 -32.11
C THR A 2 -13.21 -34.48 -30.78
N PHE A 3 -12.98 -33.82 -29.63
CA PHE A 3 -13.69 -33.98 -28.34
C PHE A 3 -13.25 -32.78 -27.44
N ARG A 4 -14.14 -31.80 -27.16
CA ARG A 4 -15.01 -31.60 -25.96
C ARG A 4 -14.22 -31.31 -24.67
N GLY A 5 -14.55 -30.31 -23.85
CA GLY A 5 -15.68 -29.36 -23.88
C GLY A 5 -15.55 -28.34 -22.74
N ALA A 6 -15.95 -27.11 -23.02
CA ALA A 6 -16.12 -26.06 -22.02
C ALA A 6 -17.38 -26.36 -21.19
N ARG A 7 -17.24 -26.33 -19.86
CA ARG A 7 -18.36 -26.35 -18.92
C ARG A 7 -18.72 -24.90 -18.63
N GLU A 8 -19.81 -24.42 -19.20
CA GLU A 8 -20.54 -23.26 -18.67
C GLU A 8 -21.14 -23.68 -17.32
N ALA A 9 -20.74 -23.00 -16.24
CA ALA A 9 -21.37 -23.11 -14.95
C ALA A 9 -22.70 -22.36 -15.01
N THR A 10 -23.78 -23.09 -15.31
CA THR A 10 -25.14 -22.59 -15.14
C THR A 10 -25.45 -22.53 -13.65
N ILE A 11 -25.36 -21.35 -13.05
CA ILE A 11 -25.96 -21.08 -11.73
C ILE A 11 -27.46 -21.29 -11.89
N ARG A 12 -27.98 -22.34 -11.26
CA ARG A 12 -29.41 -22.55 -11.12
C ARG A 12 -29.89 -21.72 -9.95
N LEU A 13 -30.34 -20.50 -10.24
CA LEU A 13 -31.27 -19.80 -9.35
C LEU A 13 -32.50 -20.69 -9.17
N LEU A 14 -32.68 -21.25 -7.97
CA LEU A 14 -33.96 -21.76 -7.54
C LEU A 14 -34.87 -20.54 -7.37
N GLY A 15 -35.69 -20.26 -8.38
CA GLY A 15 -36.86 -19.41 -8.18
C GLY A 15 -37.77 -20.09 -7.16
N ALA A 16 -37.80 -19.57 -5.94
CA ALA A 16 -38.81 -19.91 -4.96
C ALA A 16 -40.16 -19.46 -5.53
N ALA A 17 -40.97 -20.43 -5.97
CA ALA A 17 -42.37 -20.16 -6.25
C ALA A 17 -43.06 -19.90 -4.91
N THR A 18 -43.41 -18.65 -4.66
CA THR A 18 -44.26 -18.23 -3.54
C THR A 18 -45.56 -19.03 -3.59
N ALA A 19 -45.76 -19.89 -2.61
CA ALA A 19 -46.94 -20.72 -2.48
C ALA A 19 -47.95 -19.98 -1.61
N GLY A 20 -48.76 -19.11 -2.24
CA GLY A 20 -49.78 -18.33 -1.53
C GLY A 20 -50.72 -19.21 -0.69
N VAL A 21 -50.87 -18.86 0.58
CA VAL A 21 -51.80 -19.50 1.51
C VAL A 21 -53.20 -18.90 1.32
N LEU A 22 -54.16 -19.74 0.92
CA LEU A 22 -55.58 -19.38 0.89
C LEU A 22 -56.15 -19.36 2.33
N LEU A 23 -56.46 -18.18 2.87
CA LEU A 23 -57.23 -18.03 4.11
C LEU A 23 -58.64 -17.51 3.81
N THR A 24 -59.63 -18.40 3.89
CA THR A 24 -61.04 -18.03 3.73
C THR A 24 -61.63 -17.62 5.09
N ALA A 25 -61.84 -16.33 5.31
CA ALA A 25 -62.54 -15.84 6.51
C ALA A 25 -64.06 -16.01 6.37
N CYS A 26 -64.62 -17.04 7.00
CA CYS A 26 -66.08 -17.26 7.04
C CYS A 26 -66.71 -16.53 8.25
N GLY A 27 -67.21 -15.31 8.02
CA GLY A 27 -68.07 -14.55 8.94
C GLY A 27 -69.27 -13.96 8.19
N GLY A 28 -70.48 -14.33 8.59
CA GLY A 28 -71.74 -14.12 7.84
C GLY A 28 -71.97 -12.75 7.22
N GLY A 29 -72.32 -12.76 5.93
CA GLY A 29 -72.92 -11.63 5.18
C GLY A 29 -71.98 -10.93 4.19
N ASP A 30 -70.67 -11.15 4.30
CA ASP A 30 -69.67 -10.49 3.48
C ASP A 30 -69.35 -11.30 2.22
N ALA A 31 -69.23 -10.60 1.08
CA ALA A 31 -68.61 -11.12 -0.14
C ALA A 31 -67.34 -11.89 0.21
N ALA A 32 -67.12 -13.07 -0.38
CA ALA A 32 -65.92 -13.85 -0.11
C ALA A 32 -64.70 -13.10 -0.68
N LEU A 33 -63.97 -12.42 0.19
CA LEU A 33 -62.73 -11.75 -0.15
C LEU A 33 -61.57 -12.74 -0.07
N GLU A 34 -60.73 -12.73 -1.10
CA GLU A 34 -59.46 -13.45 -1.15
C GLU A 34 -58.31 -12.46 -1.06
N PHE A 35 -57.29 -12.80 -0.27
CA PHE A 35 -56.13 -11.96 0.01
C PHE A 35 -54.89 -12.67 -0.52
N GLU A 36 -54.19 -12.08 -1.47
CA GLU A 36 -52.94 -12.58 -2.05
C GLU A 36 -51.82 -11.56 -1.84
N GLY A 37 -50.63 -12.03 -1.50
CA GLY A 37 -49.43 -11.22 -1.29
C GLY A 37 -48.24 -12.09 -0.88
N PRO A 38 -47.07 -11.49 -0.61
CA PRO A 38 -45.98 -12.16 0.09
C PRO A 38 -46.45 -12.82 1.39
N ASP A 39 -45.75 -13.88 1.80
CA ASP A 39 -46.06 -14.56 3.06
C ASP A 39 -45.79 -13.61 4.25
N ASP A 40 -46.55 -13.79 5.32
CA ASP A 40 -46.42 -12.98 6.53
C ASP A 40 -45.01 -13.16 7.16
N GLY A 41 -44.36 -12.05 7.50
CA GLY A 41 -42.98 -11.98 7.99
C GLY A 41 -41.90 -12.10 6.90
N THR A 42 -42.26 -11.96 5.61
CA THR A 42 -41.26 -11.99 4.52
C THR A 42 -40.33 -10.77 4.60
N LEU A 43 -39.03 -11.00 4.48
CA LEU A 43 -38.01 -9.97 4.23
C LEU A 43 -37.85 -9.79 2.71
N LEU A 44 -38.18 -8.62 2.20
CA LEU A 44 -38.14 -8.29 0.78
C LEU A 44 -36.86 -7.52 0.45
N ASN A 45 -36.06 -8.10 -0.46
CA ASN A 45 -34.92 -7.43 -1.08
C ASN A 45 -35.32 -6.54 -2.24
N ALA A 46 -34.37 -5.77 -2.79
CA ALA A 46 -34.63 -4.81 -3.87
C ALA A 46 -35.30 -5.44 -5.11
N GLN A 47 -34.95 -6.68 -5.45
CA GLN A 47 -35.55 -7.38 -6.59
C GLN A 47 -36.95 -7.88 -6.27
N THR A 48 -37.11 -8.56 -5.12
CA THR A 48 -38.40 -9.12 -4.71
C THR A 48 -39.44 -8.04 -4.38
N LEU A 49 -39.01 -6.85 -3.94
CA LEU A 49 -39.86 -5.68 -3.76
C LEU A 49 -40.47 -5.21 -5.09
N GLN A 50 -39.68 -5.16 -6.17
CA GLN A 50 -40.17 -4.76 -7.50
C GLN A 50 -41.20 -5.74 -8.08
N ASP A 51 -41.09 -7.01 -7.71
CA ASP A 51 -42.02 -8.06 -8.12
C ASP A 51 -43.19 -8.26 -7.13
N ALA A 52 -43.16 -7.58 -5.97
CA ALA A 52 -44.14 -7.73 -4.91
C ALA A 52 -45.47 -7.07 -5.29
N ALA A 53 -46.57 -7.75 -4.98
CA ALA A 53 -47.92 -7.25 -5.20
C ALA A 53 -48.85 -7.79 -4.13
N TRP A 54 -49.72 -6.93 -3.62
CA TRP A 54 -50.80 -7.28 -2.70
C TRP A 54 -52.13 -7.10 -3.41
N GLU A 55 -52.96 -8.14 -3.40
CA GLU A 55 -54.24 -8.16 -4.07
C GLU A 55 -55.36 -8.60 -3.15
N VAL A 56 -56.47 -7.87 -3.21
CA VAL A 56 -57.75 -8.27 -2.64
C VAL A 56 -58.70 -8.54 -3.79
N ARG A 57 -59.24 -9.76 -3.87
CA ARG A 57 -60.16 -10.21 -4.92
C ARG A 57 -61.51 -10.61 -4.35
N THR A 58 -62.55 -10.54 -5.18
CA THR A 58 -63.89 -11.06 -4.87
C THR A 58 -64.53 -11.71 -6.09
N ASP A 59 -65.25 -12.80 -5.86
CA ASP A 59 -66.10 -13.45 -6.87
C ASP A 59 -67.57 -12.98 -6.81
N ASP A 60 -67.88 -11.98 -5.97
CA ASP A 60 -69.22 -11.44 -5.82
C ASP A 60 -69.68 -10.66 -7.07
N GLU A 61 -70.94 -10.87 -7.50
CA GLU A 61 -71.53 -10.19 -8.66
C GLU A 61 -71.64 -8.66 -8.44
N ASP A 62 -71.70 -8.22 -7.18
CA ASP A 62 -71.73 -6.80 -6.81
C ASP A 62 -70.34 -6.13 -6.79
N GLY A 63 -69.27 -6.91 -6.94
CA GLY A 63 -67.87 -6.43 -6.97
C GLY A 63 -67.31 -6.04 -5.61
N LEU A 64 -66.14 -5.41 -5.59
CA LEU A 64 -65.48 -4.99 -4.36
C LEU A 64 -66.23 -3.86 -3.66
N PRO A 65 -66.40 -3.92 -2.31
CA PRO A 65 -66.98 -2.82 -1.56
C PRO A 65 -66.23 -1.50 -1.80
N PRO A 66 -66.93 -0.38 -2.06
CA PRO A 66 -66.28 0.91 -2.31
C PRO A 66 -65.62 1.49 -1.04
N THR A 67 -65.98 0.97 0.14
CA THR A 67 -65.45 1.38 1.45
C THR A 67 -64.22 0.59 1.89
N LEU A 68 -63.74 -0.36 1.06
CA LEU A 68 -62.53 -1.14 1.35
C LEU A 68 -61.29 -0.28 1.11
N THR A 69 -60.34 -0.27 2.04
CA THR A 69 -59.10 0.53 1.95
C THR A 69 -57.90 -0.30 2.35
N LEU A 70 -56.77 -0.11 1.65
CA LEU A 70 -55.46 -0.60 2.05
C LEU A 70 -54.71 0.54 2.77
N LEU A 71 -54.12 0.23 3.91
CA LEU A 71 -53.31 1.14 4.69
C LEU A 71 -51.92 0.52 4.95
N LEU A 72 -50.85 1.20 4.58
CA LEU A 72 -49.48 0.89 5.00
C LEU A 72 -49.16 1.76 6.22
N ASP A 73 -48.90 1.14 7.37
CA ASP A 73 -48.64 1.84 8.65
C ASP A 73 -49.68 2.91 9.00
N GLY A 74 -50.94 2.62 8.66
CA GLY A 74 -52.08 3.51 8.89
C GLY A 74 -52.29 4.61 7.83
N GLN A 75 -51.45 4.67 6.79
CA GLN A 75 -51.58 5.62 5.68
C GLN A 75 -52.13 4.95 4.42
N SER A 76 -53.08 5.59 3.73
CA SER A 76 -53.65 5.01 2.51
C SER A 76 -52.64 4.94 1.38
N VAL A 77 -52.56 3.78 0.72
CA VAL A 77 -51.71 3.53 -0.44
C VAL A 77 -52.46 3.79 -1.76
N ASP A 78 -51.72 4.06 -2.83
CA ASP A 78 -52.29 4.23 -4.18
C ASP A 78 -52.55 2.87 -4.84
N ALA A 79 -53.61 2.20 -4.41
CA ALA A 79 -54.01 0.91 -4.95
C ALA A 79 -54.84 1.05 -6.23
N GLN A 80 -54.49 0.27 -7.25
CA GLN A 80 -55.23 0.14 -8.50
C GLN A 80 -56.54 -0.63 -8.25
N ARG A 81 -57.69 0.05 -8.45
CA ARG A 81 -59.01 -0.54 -8.26
C ARG A 81 -59.70 -0.91 -9.58
N ALA A 82 -60.09 -2.16 -9.70
CA ALA A 82 -61.02 -2.71 -10.69
C ALA A 82 -62.36 -3.07 -10.03
N ALA A 83 -63.28 -3.68 -10.79
CA ALA A 83 -64.59 -4.08 -10.27
C ALA A 83 -64.50 -5.21 -9.23
N ASP A 84 -63.59 -6.14 -9.44
CA ASP A 84 -63.40 -7.38 -8.67
C ASP A 84 -62.05 -7.45 -7.93
N THR A 85 -61.12 -6.54 -8.23
CA THR A 85 -59.74 -6.58 -7.72
C THR A 85 -59.28 -5.21 -7.21
N LEU A 86 -58.57 -5.21 -6.08
CA LEU A 86 -57.83 -4.07 -5.56
C LEU A 86 -56.39 -4.51 -5.39
N ARG A 87 -55.50 -3.97 -6.23
CA ARG A 87 -54.09 -4.35 -6.31
C ARG A 87 -53.21 -3.19 -5.87
N TRP A 88 -52.23 -3.44 -5.03
CA TRP A 88 -51.17 -2.51 -4.71
C TRP A 88 -49.82 -3.12 -5.04
N ASP A 89 -49.05 -2.37 -5.82
CA ASP A 89 -47.66 -2.65 -6.17
C ASP A 89 -46.86 -1.49 -5.57
N PRO A 90 -46.00 -1.69 -4.55
CA PRO A 90 -45.14 -0.63 -4.06
C PRO A 90 -44.11 -0.28 -5.15
N ASP A 91 -44.04 1.00 -5.52
CA ASP A 91 -43.03 1.47 -6.48
C ASP A 91 -41.62 1.53 -5.84
N ASP A 92 -41.56 1.93 -4.56
CA ASP A 92 -40.35 2.04 -3.74
C ASP A 92 -40.77 2.09 -2.26
N LEU A 93 -40.01 1.43 -1.38
CA LEU A 93 -40.18 1.48 0.07
C LEU A 93 -38.80 1.61 0.69
N ASP A 94 -38.67 2.49 1.68
CA ASP A 94 -37.45 2.59 2.47
C ASP A 94 -37.24 1.30 3.28
N ASP A 95 -36.02 1.03 3.73
CA ASP A 95 -35.77 -0.15 4.56
C ASP A 95 -36.48 -0.03 5.90
N GLY A 96 -37.15 -1.09 6.33
CA GLY A 96 -37.89 -1.13 7.58
C GLY A 96 -38.99 -2.18 7.65
N GLU A 97 -39.62 -2.24 8.83
CA GLU A 97 -40.78 -3.09 9.10
C GLU A 97 -42.07 -2.37 8.71
N TYR A 98 -42.95 -3.08 8.02
CA TYR A 98 -44.19 -2.56 7.48
C TYR A 98 -45.38 -3.43 7.87
N THR A 99 -46.50 -2.78 8.16
CA THR A 99 -47.80 -3.45 8.34
C THR A 99 -48.78 -2.94 7.30
N LEU A 100 -49.21 -3.82 6.38
CA LEU A 100 -50.27 -3.54 5.42
C LEU A 100 -51.60 -4.11 5.92
N VAL A 101 -52.56 -3.22 6.14
CA VAL A 101 -53.89 -3.55 6.64
C VAL A 101 -54.93 -3.38 5.55
N VAL A 102 -55.79 -4.39 5.40
CA VAL A 102 -57.06 -4.26 4.68
C VAL A 102 -58.18 -4.04 5.68
N GLN A 103 -58.89 -2.93 5.52
CA GLN A 103 -60.04 -2.61 6.37
C GLN A 103 -61.25 -2.17 5.53
N ARG A 104 -62.43 -2.22 6.13
CA ARG A 104 -63.67 -1.76 5.52
C ARG A 104 -64.48 -0.91 6.48
N GLN A 105 -64.96 0.23 5.99
CA GLN A 105 -65.93 1.05 6.72
C GLN A 105 -67.35 0.54 6.45
N ASP A 106 -68.01 0.05 7.51
CA ASP A 106 -69.42 -0.32 7.47
C ASP A 106 -70.30 0.88 7.88
N GLU A 107 -71.51 0.99 7.30
CA GLU A 107 -72.39 2.18 7.47
C GLU A 107 -72.82 2.42 8.94
N ASP A 108 -72.86 1.35 9.75
CA ASP A 108 -73.37 1.37 11.12
C ASP A 108 -72.26 1.38 12.19
N ASP A 109 -70.98 1.25 11.80
CA ASP A 109 -69.84 1.15 12.72
C ASP A 109 -69.07 2.47 12.84
N GLU A 110 -68.64 2.82 14.06
CA GLU A 110 -67.86 4.04 14.33
C GLU A 110 -66.39 3.91 13.90
N GLU A 111 -65.85 2.70 13.84
CA GLU A 111 -64.47 2.40 13.43
C GLU A 111 -64.44 1.41 12.25
N PRO A 112 -63.47 1.52 11.33
CA PRO A 112 -63.29 0.55 10.27
C PRO A 112 -63.02 -0.84 10.83
N ARG A 113 -63.61 -1.86 10.21
CA ARG A 113 -63.36 -3.26 10.55
C ARG A 113 -62.10 -3.77 9.85
N LEU A 114 -61.14 -4.28 10.62
CA LEU A 114 -59.97 -5.01 10.11
C LEU A 114 -60.42 -6.32 9.44
N LEU A 115 -59.96 -6.53 8.21
CA LEU A 115 -60.27 -7.72 7.41
C LEU A 115 -59.07 -8.65 7.28
N HIS A 116 -57.89 -8.09 7.02
CA HIS A 116 -56.64 -8.83 6.87
C HIS A 116 -55.44 -7.93 7.16
N GLU A 117 -54.33 -8.54 7.54
CA GLU A 117 -53.07 -7.88 7.90
C GLU A 117 -51.91 -8.68 7.31
N TRP A 118 -50.92 -7.97 6.76
CA TRP A 118 -49.61 -8.50 6.39
C TRP A 118 -48.54 -7.74 7.15
N GLU A 119 -47.66 -8.44 7.82
CA GLU A 119 -46.40 -7.93 8.33
C GLU A 119 -45.29 -8.35 7.36
N PHE A 120 -44.42 -7.42 6.98
CA PHE A 120 -43.26 -7.70 6.14
C PHE A 120 -42.17 -6.68 6.41
N ALA A 121 -40.94 -7.03 6.10
CA ALA A 121 -39.80 -6.14 6.17
C ALA A 121 -39.28 -5.86 4.77
N VAL A 122 -38.74 -4.67 4.56
CA VAL A 122 -37.98 -4.30 3.36
C VAL A 122 -36.55 -4.04 3.78
N ASP A 123 -35.64 -4.67 3.06
CA ASP A 123 -34.22 -4.36 3.09
C ASP A 123 -33.74 -4.41 1.64
N ALA A 124 -33.75 -3.26 0.97
CA ALA A 124 -33.35 -3.10 -0.41
C ALA A 124 -31.92 -2.57 -0.56
N THR A 125 -31.21 -2.34 0.54
CA THR A 125 -29.86 -1.79 0.55
C THR A 125 -28.83 -2.91 0.51
N PRO A 126 -27.96 -2.98 -0.51
CA PRO A 126 -26.86 -3.95 -0.52
C PRO A 126 -25.88 -3.71 0.64
N PRO A 127 -25.27 -4.78 1.20
CA PRO A 127 -24.34 -4.65 2.32
C PRO A 127 -23.06 -3.92 1.89
N GLU A 128 -22.49 -3.08 2.75
CA GLU A 128 -21.19 -2.43 2.47
C GLU A 128 -20.02 -3.38 2.76
N ILE A 129 -18.93 -3.30 1.98
CA ILE A 129 -17.71 -4.08 2.22
C ILE A 129 -16.56 -3.12 2.53
N ALA A 130 -15.87 -3.32 3.65
CA ALA A 130 -14.66 -2.58 3.98
C ALA A 130 -13.56 -3.53 4.46
N LEU A 131 -12.46 -3.62 3.72
CA LEU A 131 -11.30 -4.42 4.11
C LEU A 131 -10.42 -3.72 5.15
N SER A 132 -9.91 -4.51 6.08
CA SER A 132 -8.90 -4.13 7.07
C SER A 132 -7.61 -4.96 6.97
N SER A 133 -7.63 -6.09 6.26
CA SER A 133 -6.45 -6.92 6.01
C SER A 133 -6.55 -7.63 4.64
N PRO A 134 -5.43 -7.80 3.91
CA PRO A 134 -4.09 -7.30 4.25
C PRO A 134 -3.94 -5.79 3.99
N ASP A 135 -3.11 -5.13 4.81
CA ASP A 135 -2.77 -3.70 4.71
C ASP A 135 -1.49 -3.43 3.91
N SER A 136 -0.70 -4.48 3.63
CA SER A 136 0.50 -4.45 2.80
C SER A 136 0.57 -5.61 1.81
N ALA A 137 1.66 -5.69 1.04
CA ALA A 137 1.90 -6.83 0.17
C ALA A 137 2.06 -8.11 0.97
N VAL A 138 1.73 -9.21 0.31
CA VAL A 138 1.89 -10.56 0.83
C VAL A 138 2.89 -11.34 -0.03
N VAL A 139 3.58 -12.28 0.59
CA VAL A 139 4.51 -13.13 -0.13
C VAL A 139 3.74 -14.19 -0.91
N ALA A 140 4.11 -14.36 -2.19
CA ALA A 140 3.49 -15.32 -3.07
C ALA A 140 3.62 -16.75 -2.52
N GLY A 141 2.49 -17.46 -2.46
CA GLY A 141 2.44 -18.83 -1.94
C GLY A 141 2.43 -18.94 -0.41
N GLU A 142 2.45 -17.82 0.32
CA GLU A 142 2.18 -17.82 1.76
C GLU A 142 0.68 -17.63 2.04
N SER A 143 0.25 -18.09 3.22
CA SER A 143 -1.13 -17.91 3.67
C SER A 143 -1.41 -16.44 3.95
N VAL A 144 -2.60 -15.97 3.59
CA VAL A 144 -3.03 -14.58 3.83
C VAL A 144 -4.35 -14.54 4.57
N LEU A 145 -4.40 -13.73 5.63
CA LEU A 145 -5.64 -13.38 6.32
C LEU A 145 -6.31 -12.21 5.60
N VAL A 146 -7.50 -12.45 5.07
CA VAL A 146 -8.39 -11.43 4.55
C VAL A 146 -9.41 -11.12 5.62
N ALA A 147 -9.45 -9.87 6.09
CA ALA A 147 -10.36 -9.45 7.15
C ALA A 147 -11.00 -8.10 6.80
N GLY A 148 -12.19 -7.87 7.32
CA GLY A 148 -12.94 -6.66 7.07
C GLY A 148 -14.24 -6.58 7.86
N THR A 149 -15.08 -5.63 7.47
CA THR A 149 -16.42 -5.44 8.01
C THR A 149 -17.47 -5.38 6.90
N THR A 150 -18.66 -5.87 7.20
CA THR A 150 -19.89 -5.75 6.41
C THR A 150 -21.10 -5.78 7.34
N ASP A 151 -22.30 -6.00 6.81
CA ASP A 151 -23.52 -6.09 7.61
C ASP A 151 -23.52 -7.35 8.48
N ALA A 152 -24.00 -7.24 9.72
CA ALA A 152 -24.03 -8.36 10.65
C ALA A 152 -24.87 -9.53 10.10
N GLY A 153 -24.34 -10.75 10.15
CA GLY A 153 -24.99 -11.94 9.59
C GLY A 153 -24.93 -12.07 8.06
N ALA A 154 -24.30 -11.11 7.35
CA ALA A 154 -24.08 -11.26 5.92
C ALA A 154 -23.12 -12.42 5.63
N THR A 155 -23.40 -13.18 4.57
CA THR A 155 -22.50 -14.20 4.03
C THR A 155 -21.45 -13.52 3.15
N VAL A 156 -20.17 -13.68 3.48
CA VAL A 156 -19.04 -13.13 2.73
C VAL A 156 -18.30 -14.26 2.02
N THR A 157 -18.07 -14.08 0.72
CA THR A 157 -17.28 -14.99 -0.11
C THR A 157 -15.99 -14.31 -0.53
N VAL A 158 -14.85 -14.87 -0.15
CA VAL A 158 -13.50 -14.38 -0.51
C VAL A 158 -12.79 -15.46 -1.32
N ALA A 159 -12.43 -15.17 -2.58
CA ALA A 159 -11.79 -16.15 -3.48
C ALA A 159 -12.50 -17.53 -3.54
N GLY A 160 -13.83 -17.54 -3.38
CA GLY A 160 -14.66 -18.75 -3.36
C GLY A 160 -14.74 -19.49 -2.02
N GLN A 161 -14.12 -18.98 -0.95
CA GLN A 161 -14.33 -19.44 0.42
C GLN A 161 -15.40 -18.60 1.11
N GLU A 162 -16.40 -19.24 1.71
CA GLU A 162 -17.51 -18.58 2.38
C GLU A 162 -17.27 -18.48 3.90
N THR A 163 -17.62 -17.32 4.48
CA THR A 163 -17.69 -17.05 5.91
C THR A 163 -18.92 -16.20 6.22
N GLU A 164 -19.28 -16.05 7.50
CA GLU A 164 -20.41 -15.23 7.94
C GLU A 164 -19.88 -14.10 8.82
N ALA A 165 -20.36 -12.87 8.58
CA ALA A 165 -20.02 -11.71 9.39
C ALA A 165 -20.67 -11.83 10.78
N ASP A 166 -19.92 -11.49 11.82
CA ASP A 166 -20.40 -11.61 13.21
C ASP A 166 -21.42 -10.53 13.60
N GLU A 167 -21.82 -10.49 14.88
CA GLU A 167 -22.80 -9.51 15.40
C GLU A 167 -22.34 -8.06 15.28
N ASP A 168 -21.02 -7.82 15.17
CA ASP A 168 -20.42 -6.50 14.96
C ASP A 168 -20.10 -6.23 13.47
N GLY A 169 -20.44 -7.18 12.58
CA GLY A 169 -20.22 -7.10 11.14
C GLY A 169 -18.82 -7.54 10.70
N ALA A 170 -17.96 -8.05 11.61
CA ALA A 170 -16.60 -8.43 11.27
C ALA A 170 -16.55 -9.80 10.58
N PHE A 171 -15.67 -9.95 9.59
CA PHE A 171 -15.41 -11.21 8.93
C PHE A 171 -13.90 -11.46 8.77
N GLU A 172 -13.52 -12.74 8.76
CA GLU A 172 -12.15 -13.21 8.55
C GLU A 172 -12.15 -14.46 7.68
N VAL A 173 -11.24 -14.51 6.70
CA VAL A 173 -10.98 -15.66 5.83
C VAL A 173 -9.47 -15.86 5.70
N GLU A 174 -8.98 -17.04 6.07
CA GLU A 174 -7.58 -17.42 5.88
C GLU A 174 -7.45 -18.19 4.55
N LEU A 175 -6.78 -17.59 3.58
CA LEU A 175 -6.44 -18.25 2.31
C LEU A 175 -5.12 -19.00 2.49
N ASP A 176 -5.10 -20.28 2.06
CA ASP A 176 -3.89 -21.11 2.15
C ASP A 176 -2.71 -20.54 1.35
N GLU A 177 -2.99 -19.85 0.24
CA GLU A 177 -2.02 -19.21 -0.65
C GLU A 177 -2.58 -17.86 -1.14
N ALA A 178 -1.75 -16.83 -1.14
CA ALA A 178 -2.08 -15.53 -1.71
C ALA A 178 -2.42 -15.65 -3.22
N PRO A 179 -3.59 -15.17 -3.67
CA PRO A 179 -3.97 -15.24 -5.08
C PRO A 179 -3.11 -14.32 -5.96
N GLU A 180 -2.82 -14.77 -7.18
CA GLU A 180 -2.20 -13.93 -8.21
C GLU A 180 -3.23 -12.94 -8.77
N GLY A 181 -3.14 -11.67 -8.38
CA GLY A 181 -3.93 -10.57 -8.96
C GLY A 181 -5.06 -10.07 -8.05
N ASP A 182 -6.20 -9.71 -8.66
CA ASP A 182 -7.32 -9.12 -7.93
C ASP A 182 -8.07 -10.19 -7.11
N LEU A 183 -8.32 -9.86 -5.86
CA LEU A 183 -9.13 -10.62 -4.93
C LEU A 183 -10.59 -10.16 -5.06
N GLU A 184 -11.45 -11.07 -5.53
CA GLU A 184 -12.89 -10.86 -5.57
C GLU A 184 -13.51 -11.17 -4.19
N ILE A 185 -14.30 -10.21 -3.69
CA ILE A 185 -15.07 -10.34 -2.46
C ILE A 185 -16.53 -10.05 -2.76
N VAL A 186 -17.40 -10.95 -2.33
CA VAL A 186 -18.86 -10.82 -2.50
C VAL A 186 -19.52 -10.92 -1.13
N ALA A 187 -20.35 -9.95 -0.77
CA ALA A 187 -21.17 -9.99 0.45
C ALA A 187 -22.65 -10.09 0.07
N VAL A 188 -23.37 -10.96 0.77
CA VAL A 188 -24.82 -11.18 0.61
C VAL A 188 -25.47 -11.06 1.98
N ASP A 189 -26.40 -10.11 2.13
CA ASP A 189 -27.13 -9.91 3.39
C ASP A 189 -28.24 -10.97 3.62
N GLU A 190 -28.98 -10.84 4.73
CA GLU A 190 -30.07 -11.76 5.07
C GLU A 190 -31.24 -11.67 4.05
N ALA A 191 -31.48 -10.49 3.47
CA ALA A 191 -32.51 -10.28 2.45
C ALA A 191 -32.09 -10.88 1.09
N GLY A 192 -30.80 -11.12 0.88
CA GLY A 192 -30.21 -11.57 -0.36
C GLY A 192 -29.82 -10.45 -1.32
N ASN A 193 -29.69 -9.19 -0.88
CA ASN A 193 -29.00 -8.19 -1.70
C ASN A 193 -27.50 -8.55 -1.76
N THR A 194 -26.82 -8.07 -2.79
CA THR A 194 -25.43 -8.47 -3.06
C THR A 194 -24.58 -7.25 -3.38
N SER A 195 -23.39 -7.22 -2.80
CA SER A 195 -22.30 -6.31 -3.16
C SER A 195 -21.08 -7.11 -3.60
N ASP A 196 -20.41 -6.64 -4.63
CA ASP A 196 -19.12 -7.15 -5.09
C ASP A 196 -18.06 -6.04 -5.06
N ASP A 197 -16.85 -6.40 -4.64
CA ASP A 197 -15.69 -5.51 -4.69
C ASP A 197 -14.43 -6.28 -5.14
N GLN A 198 -13.50 -5.56 -5.77
CA GLN A 198 -12.25 -6.11 -6.29
C GLN A 198 -11.07 -5.39 -5.64
N PHE A 199 -10.26 -6.16 -4.92
CA PHE A 199 -9.08 -5.64 -4.24
C PHE A 199 -7.82 -6.16 -4.90
N THR A 200 -6.99 -5.25 -5.43
CA THR A 200 -5.69 -5.64 -6.00
C THR A 200 -4.73 -6.00 -4.87
N LEU A 201 -4.50 -7.30 -4.68
CA LEU A 201 -3.50 -7.79 -3.76
C LEU A 201 -2.11 -7.62 -4.36
N VAL A 202 -1.22 -6.94 -3.63
CA VAL A 202 0.18 -6.84 -4.02
C VAL A 202 0.88 -8.11 -3.57
N THR A 203 1.37 -8.89 -4.53
CA THR A 203 2.14 -10.10 -4.25
C THR A 203 3.61 -9.87 -4.58
N VAL A 204 4.50 -10.29 -3.67
CA VAL A 204 5.97 -10.23 -3.85
C VAL A 204 6.55 -11.65 -3.80
N PRO A 205 7.66 -11.94 -4.50
CA PRO A 205 8.13 -13.31 -4.67
C PRO A 205 8.73 -13.93 -3.39
N SER A 206 9.35 -13.12 -2.53
CA SER A 206 9.99 -13.57 -1.29
C SER A 206 10.42 -12.37 -0.44
N ARG A 207 10.77 -12.61 0.82
CA ARG A 207 11.23 -11.58 1.75
C ARG A 207 12.25 -12.13 2.76
N VAL A 208 13.16 -11.28 3.23
CA VAL A 208 14.07 -11.58 4.33
C VAL A 208 13.97 -10.50 5.41
N GLU A 209 13.40 -10.88 6.55
CA GLU A 209 13.39 -10.05 7.75
C GLU A 209 14.70 -10.19 8.53
N VAL A 210 15.24 -9.08 9.00
CA VAL A 210 16.43 -9.02 9.84
C VAL A 210 16.21 -8.05 11.00
N ASP A 211 16.61 -8.46 12.22
CA ASP A 211 16.52 -7.60 13.41
C ASP A 211 17.52 -6.44 13.38
N GLU A 212 18.71 -6.69 12.82
CA GLU A 212 19.82 -5.72 12.73
C GLU A 212 20.43 -5.76 11.33
N VAL A 213 20.44 -4.64 10.61
CA VAL A 213 21.06 -4.57 9.28
C VAL A 213 22.59 -4.43 9.40
N ARG A 214 23.34 -5.44 8.92
CA ARG A 214 24.79 -5.35 8.70
C ARG A 214 25.06 -5.53 7.22
N SER A 215 25.17 -4.40 6.54
CA SER A 215 25.21 -4.37 5.09
C SER A 215 26.55 -3.90 4.53
N VAL A 216 26.82 -4.29 3.29
CA VAL A 216 27.91 -3.79 2.47
C VAL A 216 27.36 -3.27 1.15
N HIS A 217 27.88 -2.14 0.70
CA HIS A 217 27.54 -1.58 -0.61
C HIS A 217 28.08 -2.43 -1.76
N VAL A 218 27.28 -2.59 -2.81
CA VAL A 218 27.74 -3.13 -4.10
C VAL A 218 27.12 -2.35 -5.26
N THR A 219 27.93 -2.02 -6.26
CA THR A 219 27.42 -1.43 -7.50
C THR A 219 26.82 -2.50 -8.41
N SER A 220 25.90 -2.14 -9.30
CA SER A 220 25.28 -3.10 -10.25
C SER A 220 26.31 -3.89 -11.05
N HIS A 221 27.34 -3.20 -11.53
CA HIS A 221 28.44 -3.80 -12.30
C HIS A 221 29.36 -4.70 -11.45
N ALA A 222 29.61 -4.32 -10.19
CA ALA A 222 30.37 -5.18 -9.28
C ALA A 222 29.57 -6.45 -8.96
N TRP A 223 28.26 -6.34 -8.73
CA TRP A 223 27.39 -7.50 -8.52
C TRP A 223 27.36 -8.45 -9.73
N ALA A 224 27.28 -7.90 -10.94
CA ALA A 224 27.35 -8.68 -12.17
C ALA A 224 28.72 -9.36 -12.38
N THR A 225 29.77 -8.90 -11.69
CA THR A 225 31.10 -9.50 -11.76
C THR A 225 31.27 -10.59 -10.71
N GLU A 226 31.29 -11.85 -11.14
CA GLU A 226 31.37 -13.06 -10.29
C GLU A 226 32.39 -12.94 -9.14
N SER A 227 33.64 -12.56 -9.41
CA SER A 227 34.68 -12.45 -8.37
C SER A 227 34.44 -11.37 -7.29
N PHE A 228 33.61 -10.37 -7.56
CA PHE A 228 33.17 -9.41 -6.54
C PHE A 228 32.00 -10.01 -5.76
N ARG A 229 30.98 -10.51 -6.48
CA ARG A 229 29.82 -11.18 -5.90
C ARG A 229 30.18 -12.30 -4.93
N GLU A 230 31.01 -13.25 -5.35
CA GLU A 230 31.43 -14.40 -4.51
C GLU A 230 32.12 -13.96 -3.21
N ARG A 231 32.85 -12.85 -3.21
CA ARG A 231 33.50 -12.34 -1.99
C ARG A 231 32.50 -11.78 -1.00
N LEU A 232 31.43 -11.14 -1.47
CA LEU A 232 30.36 -10.64 -0.61
C LEU A 232 29.51 -11.80 -0.09
N LEU A 233 29.16 -12.76 -0.95
CA LEU A 233 28.46 -13.97 -0.53
C LEU A 233 29.26 -14.77 0.50
N GLN A 234 30.58 -14.86 0.38
CA GLN A 234 31.42 -15.48 1.41
C GLN A 234 31.36 -14.74 2.74
N MET A 235 31.29 -13.40 2.75
CA MET A 235 31.11 -12.64 3.98
C MET A 235 29.76 -12.94 4.63
N ALA A 236 28.70 -13.14 3.84
CA ALA A 236 27.40 -13.54 4.33
C ALA A 236 27.43 -14.97 4.90
N ASP A 237 28.02 -15.92 4.17
CA ASP A 237 28.19 -17.32 4.61
C ASP A 237 29.02 -17.42 5.91
N ASP A 238 29.99 -16.52 6.10
CA ASP A 238 30.81 -16.41 7.31
C ASP A 238 30.09 -15.70 8.48
N GLY A 239 28.85 -15.23 8.28
CA GLY A 239 28.06 -14.51 9.26
C GLY A 239 28.60 -13.12 9.60
N ILE A 240 29.34 -12.49 8.68
CA ILE A 240 29.91 -11.15 8.86
C ILE A 240 28.89 -10.07 8.48
N ILE A 241 28.09 -10.35 7.44
CA ILE A 241 27.00 -9.52 6.96
C ILE A 241 25.74 -10.39 6.84
N ASN A 242 24.58 -9.77 6.92
CA ASN A 242 23.29 -10.39 6.62
C ASN A 242 22.52 -9.62 5.53
N SER A 243 23.09 -8.52 5.05
CA SER A 243 22.44 -7.64 4.09
C SER A 243 23.43 -7.20 2.98
N ILE A 244 22.87 -6.89 1.82
CA ILE A 244 23.57 -6.22 0.73
C ILE A 244 22.82 -4.95 0.32
N ALA A 245 23.52 -3.82 0.35
CA ALA A 245 23.06 -2.55 -0.19
C ALA A 245 23.36 -2.54 -1.70
N LEU A 246 22.45 -3.15 -2.47
CA LEU A 246 22.55 -3.30 -3.92
C LEU A 246 22.20 -1.97 -4.59
N THR A 247 23.14 -1.39 -5.32
CA THR A 247 22.82 -0.22 -6.15
C THR A 247 21.94 -0.64 -7.32
N LEU A 248 20.69 -0.20 -7.25
CA LEU A 248 19.67 -0.34 -8.29
C LEU A 248 19.89 0.72 -9.36
N LYS A 249 20.05 1.98 -8.93
CA LYS A 249 20.36 3.14 -9.77
C LYS A 249 21.51 3.94 -9.18
N ASP A 250 22.59 4.10 -9.93
CA ASP A 250 23.82 4.75 -9.46
C ASP A 250 23.86 6.28 -9.70
N GLU A 251 24.92 6.95 -9.23
CA GLU A 251 25.11 8.40 -9.39
C GLU A 251 25.45 8.82 -10.83
N GLY A 252 25.64 7.82 -11.71
CA GLY A 252 25.69 7.94 -13.15
C GLY A 252 24.30 7.94 -13.80
N GLY A 253 23.23 7.74 -13.02
CA GLY A 253 21.86 7.61 -13.49
C GLY A 253 21.56 6.26 -14.13
N ARG A 254 22.46 5.28 -13.95
CA ARG A 254 22.39 3.97 -14.63
C ARG A 254 21.65 2.96 -13.78
N ILE A 255 20.73 2.23 -14.40
CA ILE A 255 19.90 1.21 -13.78
C ILE A 255 20.50 -0.16 -14.07
N GLY A 256 20.62 -0.99 -13.03
CA GLY A 256 21.32 -2.28 -13.10
C GLY A 256 20.67 -3.34 -13.99
N TRP A 257 19.36 -3.29 -14.17
CA TRP A 257 18.58 -4.22 -15.01
C TRP A 257 17.93 -3.48 -16.19
N ASP A 258 17.23 -4.24 -17.03
CA ASP A 258 16.39 -3.70 -18.10
C ASP A 258 15.02 -3.32 -17.53
N SER A 259 14.91 -2.10 -16.98
CA SER A 259 13.67 -1.57 -16.40
C SER A 259 12.57 -1.35 -17.44
N ASP A 260 11.33 -1.67 -17.07
CA ASP A 260 10.12 -1.39 -17.85
C ASP A 260 9.63 0.06 -17.75
N VAL A 261 10.24 0.88 -16.89
CA VAL A 261 9.91 2.30 -16.76
C VAL A 261 10.24 3.04 -18.06
N GLU A 262 9.22 3.65 -18.69
CA GLU A 262 9.36 4.28 -20.01
C GLU A 262 10.50 5.31 -20.07
N LEU A 263 10.60 6.18 -19.07
CA LEU A 263 11.68 7.19 -19.01
C LEU A 263 13.08 6.58 -18.84
N ALA A 264 13.19 5.40 -18.23
CA ALA A 264 14.48 4.69 -18.15
C ALA A 264 14.94 4.23 -19.53
N GLN A 265 14.01 3.69 -20.33
CA GLN A 265 14.26 3.27 -21.71
C GLN A 265 14.58 4.46 -22.62
N LEU A 266 13.82 5.55 -22.51
CA LEU A 266 13.97 6.73 -23.36
C LEU A 266 15.24 7.54 -23.05
N SER A 267 15.61 7.67 -21.76
CA SER A 267 16.85 8.33 -21.35
C SER A 267 18.10 7.47 -21.58
N GLY A 268 17.90 6.16 -21.82
CA GLY A 268 18.96 5.18 -22.02
C GLY A 268 19.62 4.74 -20.70
N ALA A 269 18.94 4.90 -19.57
CA ALA A 269 19.44 4.58 -18.24
C ALA A 269 19.67 3.08 -18.00
N ASN A 270 18.94 2.21 -18.71
CA ASN A 270 19.05 0.75 -18.56
C ASN A 270 20.42 0.23 -19.02
N GLU A 271 21.15 -0.44 -18.13
CA GLU A 271 22.39 -1.12 -18.45
C GLU A 271 22.18 -2.63 -18.73
N GLY A 272 21.14 -3.24 -18.15
CA GLY A 272 20.85 -4.67 -18.35
C GLY A 272 21.99 -5.59 -17.90
N VAL A 273 22.70 -5.26 -16.81
CA VAL A 273 23.87 -6.03 -16.35
C VAL A 273 23.52 -7.23 -15.46
N TYR A 274 22.31 -7.26 -14.89
CA TYR A 274 21.76 -8.42 -14.20
C TYR A 274 20.24 -8.51 -14.37
N ASP A 275 19.69 -9.68 -14.06
CA ASP A 275 18.25 -9.91 -13.90
C ASP A 275 17.86 -9.63 -12.45
N LEU A 276 16.93 -8.70 -12.24
CA LEU A 276 16.60 -8.20 -10.90
C LEU A 276 15.91 -9.27 -10.06
N GLU A 277 14.81 -9.85 -10.56
CA GLU A 277 14.03 -10.87 -9.85
C GLU A 277 14.90 -12.08 -9.48
N GLN A 278 15.71 -12.58 -10.41
CA GLN A 278 16.63 -13.68 -10.12
C GLN A 278 17.70 -13.28 -9.09
N THR A 279 18.23 -12.07 -9.17
CA THR A 279 19.22 -11.58 -8.20
C THR A 279 18.65 -11.55 -6.78
N ILE A 280 17.42 -11.04 -6.62
CA ILE A 280 16.75 -10.99 -5.32
C ILE A 280 16.48 -12.40 -4.82
N ALA A 281 15.91 -13.28 -5.65
CA ALA A 281 15.62 -14.65 -5.28
C ALA A 281 16.89 -15.43 -4.83
N ASP A 282 18.01 -15.28 -5.56
CA ASP A 282 19.28 -15.92 -5.23
C ASP A 282 19.86 -15.43 -3.88
N LEU A 283 19.60 -14.17 -3.51
CA LEU A 283 20.00 -13.58 -2.23
C LEU A 283 19.09 -14.06 -1.09
N HIS A 284 17.78 -14.09 -1.34
CA HIS A 284 16.78 -14.53 -0.36
C HIS A 284 16.89 -16.03 -0.05
N GLU A 285 17.23 -16.88 -1.03
CA GLU A 285 17.52 -18.31 -0.79
C GLU A 285 18.68 -18.50 0.21
N ARG A 286 19.54 -17.50 0.36
CA ARG A 286 20.66 -17.47 1.32
C ARG A 286 20.34 -16.72 2.61
N GLY A 287 19.11 -16.24 2.78
CA GLY A 287 18.72 -15.40 3.92
C GLY A 287 19.44 -14.06 3.96
N ILE A 288 19.78 -13.49 2.80
CA ILE A 288 20.44 -12.19 2.69
C ILE A 288 19.39 -11.12 2.36
N HIS A 289 19.24 -10.15 3.26
CA HIS A 289 18.37 -9.00 3.07
C HIS A 289 18.91 -8.03 2.00
N VAL A 290 18.06 -7.50 1.14
CA VAL A 290 18.45 -6.61 0.04
C VAL A 290 17.93 -5.19 0.25
N ALA A 291 18.85 -4.26 0.54
CA ALA A 291 18.57 -2.84 0.52
C ALA A 291 18.85 -2.26 -0.87
N GLY A 292 17.78 -2.00 -1.62
CA GLY A 292 17.81 -1.43 -2.97
C GLY A 292 18.16 0.05 -2.97
N ARG A 293 19.41 0.40 -3.24
CA ARG A 293 19.88 1.79 -3.26
C ARG A 293 19.55 2.49 -4.58
N ILE A 294 18.85 3.62 -4.51
CA ILE A 294 18.46 4.44 -5.67
C ILE A 294 18.97 5.88 -5.51
N VAL A 295 19.87 6.31 -6.41
CA VAL A 295 20.27 7.71 -6.51
C VAL A 295 19.21 8.49 -7.31
N ALA A 296 18.44 9.34 -6.61
CA ALA A 296 17.24 9.96 -7.17
C ALA A 296 17.54 11.14 -8.11
N PHE A 297 18.08 12.25 -7.57
CA PHE A 297 18.10 13.55 -8.28
C PHE A 297 19.44 13.95 -8.89
N ARG A 298 20.50 13.20 -8.61
CA ARG A 298 21.75 13.28 -9.37
C ARG A 298 21.68 12.30 -10.54
N ASP A 299 21.19 12.76 -11.69
CA ASP A 299 20.89 11.87 -12.81
C ASP A 299 21.53 12.32 -14.15
N PRO A 300 22.75 11.84 -14.45
CA PRO A 300 23.41 12.04 -15.73
C PRO A 300 22.78 11.37 -16.95
N MET A 301 21.71 10.57 -16.80
CA MET A 301 20.96 9.99 -17.91
C MET A 301 19.70 10.82 -18.20
N LEU A 302 18.90 11.09 -17.17
CA LEU A 302 17.68 11.89 -17.29
C LEU A 302 17.98 13.37 -17.57
N GLY A 303 19.04 13.92 -16.97
CA GLY A 303 19.39 15.33 -17.11
C GLY A 303 19.63 15.78 -18.57
N PRO A 304 20.54 15.13 -19.31
CA PRO A 304 20.74 15.39 -20.74
C PRO A 304 19.50 15.09 -21.59
N TYR A 305 18.76 14.02 -21.28
CA TYR A 305 17.52 13.68 -21.98
C TYR A 305 16.49 14.82 -21.90
N ALA A 306 16.20 15.32 -20.69
CA ALA A 306 15.25 16.40 -20.50
C ALA A 306 15.69 17.69 -21.21
N ARG A 307 16.99 18.04 -21.10
CA ARG A 307 17.56 19.20 -21.81
C ARG A 307 17.39 19.09 -23.33
N ASP A 308 17.69 17.92 -23.90
CA ASP A 308 17.69 17.73 -25.36
C ASP A 308 16.25 17.68 -25.92
N ASN A 309 15.24 17.34 -25.09
CA ASN A 309 13.82 17.43 -25.42
C ASN A 309 13.19 18.81 -25.14
N GLY A 310 13.88 19.69 -24.41
CA GLY A 310 13.43 21.05 -24.09
C GLY A 310 12.69 21.18 -22.75
N ASP A 311 12.66 20.12 -21.96
CA ASP A 311 12.03 20.02 -20.63
C ASP A 311 12.96 20.58 -19.55
N LEU A 312 13.29 21.88 -19.66
CA LEU A 312 14.26 22.52 -18.77
C LEU A 312 13.76 22.65 -17.32
N ASP A 313 12.45 22.65 -17.11
CA ASP A 313 11.76 22.65 -15.82
C ASP A 313 12.00 21.37 -15.01
N TRP A 314 12.40 20.27 -15.67
CA TRP A 314 12.83 19.02 -15.01
C TRP A 314 14.22 19.14 -14.38
N LEU A 315 14.93 20.24 -14.60
CA LEU A 315 16.31 20.43 -14.17
C LEU A 315 16.39 21.53 -13.11
N VAL A 316 17.33 21.38 -12.18
CA VAL A 316 17.77 22.54 -11.40
C VAL A 316 18.45 23.50 -12.36
N GLN A 317 18.02 24.76 -12.34
CA GLN A 317 18.53 25.82 -13.22
C GLN A 317 19.36 26.84 -12.45
N THR A 318 20.16 27.59 -13.19
CA THR A 318 20.81 28.81 -12.75
C THR A 318 19.82 29.99 -12.83
N THR A 319 20.16 31.13 -12.21
CA THR A 319 19.37 32.36 -12.33
C THR A 319 19.25 32.92 -13.76
N SER A 320 20.05 32.40 -14.72
CA SER A 320 19.93 32.73 -16.15
C SER A 320 19.01 31.78 -16.93
N GLY A 321 18.41 30.77 -16.28
CA GLY A 321 17.56 29.77 -16.92
C GLY A 321 18.32 28.63 -17.61
N GLU A 322 19.65 28.58 -17.47
CA GLU A 322 20.47 27.48 -17.98
C GLU A 322 20.54 26.34 -16.95
N PRO A 323 20.61 25.06 -17.37
CA PRO A 323 20.78 23.95 -16.46
C PRO A 323 21.98 24.13 -15.53
N TYR A 324 21.77 23.84 -14.24
CA TYR A 324 22.80 23.91 -13.23
C TYR A 324 23.72 22.69 -13.32
N THR A 325 24.98 22.91 -13.68
CA THR A 325 26.02 21.88 -13.72
C THR A 325 26.87 21.88 -12.45
N GLY A 326 27.23 23.07 -11.94
CA GLY A 326 28.07 23.18 -10.74
C GLY A 326 29.42 22.47 -10.92
N ARG A 327 29.73 21.52 -10.02
CA ARG A 327 30.89 20.60 -10.13
C ARG A 327 30.54 19.27 -10.79
N TYR A 328 29.28 19.07 -11.11
CA TYR A 328 28.75 17.85 -11.68
C TYR A 328 28.78 18.03 -13.21
N GLU A 329 29.42 17.10 -13.92
CA GLU A 329 29.55 17.17 -15.38
C GLU A 329 28.19 17.05 -16.12
N CYS A 330 27.09 16.86 -15.37
CA CYS A 330 25.70 16.73 -15.81
C CYS A 330 24.73 17.40 -14.81
N CYS A 331 23.48 17.63 -15.23
CA CYS A 331 22.48 18.42 -14.50
C CYS A 331 21.84 17.63 -13.35
N PHE A 332 21.71 18.26 -12.17
CA PHE A 332 20.77 17.78 -11.15
C PHE A 332 19.34 17.97 -11.66
N THR A 333 18.47 16.99 -11.41
CA THR A 333 17.05 17.07 -11.76
C THR A 333 16.26 17.77 -10.65
N ASN A 334 15.12 18.35 -11.03
CA ASN A 334 14.24 19.10 -10.17
C ASN A 334 13.41 18.14 -9.30
N PHE A 335 13.73 18.09 -8.02
CA PHE A 335 13.08 17.20 -7.04
C PHE A 335 11.66 17.61 -6.62
N ALA A 336 11.13 18.69 -7.20
CA ALA A 336 9.70 19.05 -7.07
C ALA A 336 8.92 18.85 -8.36
N HIS A 337 9.56 18.36 -9.44
CA HIS A 337 8.90 18.15 -10.71
C HIS A 337 8.16 16.81 -10.72
N PRO A 338 6.84 16.77 -11.00
CA PRO A 338 6.04 15.54 -10.91
C PRO A 338 6.60 14.37 -11.74
N GLU A 339 7.04 14.62 -12.97
CA GLU A 339 7.59 13.60 -13.87
C GLU A 339 8.95 13.05 -13.40
N VAL A 340 9.77 13.87 -12.72
CA VAL A 340 11.05 13.44 -12.14
C VAL A 340 10.81 12.60 -10.88
N ILE A 341 9.81 12.97 -10.09
CA ILE A 341 9.37 12.21 -8.92
C ILE A 341 8.81 10.86 -9.37
N GLU A 342 7.86 10.86 -10.31
CA GLU A 342 7.25 9.65 -10.86
C GLU A 342 8.29 8.68 -11.42
N TYR A 343 9.28 9.18 -12.16
CA TYR A 343 10.35 8.34 -12.69
C TYR A 343 11.08 7.55 -11.60
N ASN A 344 11.45 8.20 -10.49
CA ASN A 344 12.18 7.53 -9.43
C ASN A 344 11.27 6.61 -8.60
N LEU A 345 10.03 7.01 -8.33
CA LEU A 345 9.05 6.17 -7.63
C LEU A 345 8.69 4.92 -8.43
N ALA A 346 8.51 5.04 -9.75
CA ALA A 346 8.22 3.90 -10.61
C ALA A 346 9.35 2.86 -10.62
N ILE A 347 10.62 3.29 -10.61
CA ILE A 347 11.78 2.39 -10.47
C ILE A 347 11.77 1.70 -9.11
N ALA A 348 11.46 2.43 -8.03
CA ALA A 348 11.38 1.86 -6.69
C ALA A 348 10.26 0.82 -6.57
N GLU A 349 9.08 1.09 -7.13
CA GLU A 349 7.98 0.14 -7.16
C GLU A 349 8.27 -1.10 -8.01
N GLU A 350 8.97 -0.94 -9.15
CA GLU A 350 9.42 -2.08 -9.95
C GLU A 350 10.36 -2.97 -9.13
N ALA A 351 11.30 -2.38 -8.40
CA ALA A 351 12.18 -3.14 -7.51
C ALA A 351 11.43 -3.79 -6.34
N ALA A 352 10.46 -3.08 -5.74
CA ALA A 352 9.59 -3.60 -4.68
C ALA A 352 8.83 -4.85 -5.14
N ARG A 353 8.26 -4.82 -6.36
CA ARG A 353 7.59 -5.99 -6.96
C ARG A 353 8.56 -7.15 -7.21
N ALA A 354 9.82 -6.86 -7.55
CA ALA A 354 10.86 -7.88 -7.69
C ALA A 354 11.31 -8.48 -6.34
N GLY A 355 10.85 -7.92 -5.21
CA GLY A 355 11.06 -8.45 -3.87
C GLY A 355 12.22 -7.81 -3.10
N VAL A 356 12.72 -6.62 -3.45
CA VAL A 356 13.69 -5.94 -2.56
C VAL A 356 13.08 -5.72 -1.18
N ASP A 357 13.87 -5.91 -0.12
CA ASP A 357 13.36 -5.80 1.24
C ASP A 357 13.23 -4.35 1.70
N ASP A 358 14.15 -3.49 1.25
CA ASP A 358 14.16 -2.05 1.51
C ASP A 358 14.41 -1.24 0.23
N ILE A 359 13.83 -0.02 0.15
CA ILE A 359 14.32 1.04 -0.73
C ILE A 359 15.14 2.03 0.09
N LEU A 360 16.41 2.20 -0.31
CA LEU A 360 17.33 3.17 0.27
C LEU A 360 17.57 4.32 -0.71
N TRP A 361 16.89 5.44 -0.49
CA TRP A 361 17.09 6.64 -1.29
C TRP A 361 18.46 7.25 -1.05
N ASP A 362 19.17 7.62 -2.11
CA ASP A 362 20.40 8.39 -2.03
C ASP A 362 20.29 9.62 -2.95
N TYR A 363 21.07 10.66 -2.65
CA TYR A 363 21.06 11.91 -3.38
C TYR A 363 19.68 12.60 -3.44
N ILE A 364 18.81 12.35 -2.46
CA ILE A 364 17.61 13.16 -2.20
C ILE A 364 17.98 14.46 -1.50
N ARG A 365 18.66 15.34 -2.24
CA ARG A 365 19.25 16.59 -1.74
C ARG A 365 19.40 17.61 -2.85
N LYS A 366 19.58 18.88 -2.48
CA LYS A 366 19.97 19.91 -3.44
C LYS A 366 21.43 19.73 -3.91
N PRO A 367 21.78 20.21 -5.12
CA PRO A 367 23.18 20.30 -5.53
C PRO A 367 24.00 21.21 -4.61
N ASP A 368 25.32 21.03 -4.65
CA ASP A 368 26.23 21.96 -3.99
C ASP A 368 26.08 23.36 -4.57
N GLY A 369 26.33 24.37 -3.72
CA GLY A 369 26.25 25.76 -4.11
C GLY A 369 25.26 26.56 -3.27
N PRO A 370 25.34 27.90 -3.35
CA PRO A 370 24.45 28.77 -2.62
C PRO A 370 23.03 28.66 -3.17
N ARG A 371 22.05 28.60 -2.27
CA ARG A 371 20.62 28.52 -2.59
C ARG A 371 20.18 29.58 -3.61
N ASP A 372 20.69 30.81 -3.49
CA ASP A 372 20.37 31.94 -4.38
C ASP A 372 20.73 31.71 -5.87
N ASN A 373 21.61 30.73 -6.15
CA ASN A 373 22.01 30.39 -7.52
C ASN A 373 21.22 29.20 -8.10
N LEU A 374 20.33 28.60 -7.31
CA LEU A 374 19.54 27.43 -7.68
C LEU A 374 18.10 27.87 -7.90
N VAL A 375 17.60 27.66 -9.11
CA VAL A 375 16.21 27.90 -9.48
C VAL A 375 15.58 26.53 -9.76
N LEU A 376 14.49 26.23 -9.07
CA LEU A 376 13.69 25.03 -9.27
C LEU A 376 12.29 25.50 -9.63
N GLU A 377 11.82 25.15 -10.82
CA GLU A 377 10.45 25.49 -11.22
C GLU A 377 9.46 24.79 -10.28
N GLY A 378 8.45 25.53 -9.81
CA GLY A 378 7.55 25.09 -8.75
C GLY A 378 7.93 25.54 -7.33
N ILE A 379 9.17 25.99 -7.08
CA ILE A 379 9.61 26.50 -5.77
C ILE A 379 10.09 27.95 -5.88
N PRO A 380 9.45 28.92 -5.22
CA PRO A 380 9.93 30.30 -5.18
C PRO A 380 11.37 30.40 -4.64
N ASN A 381 12.18 31.31 -5.20
CA ASN A 381 13.60 31.40 -4.84
C ASN A 381 13.87 31.85 -3.40
N ASP A 382 12.90 32.47 -2.74
CA ASP A 382 12.94 32.91 -1.35
C ASP A 382 12.42 31.87 -0.34
N GLU A 383 11.93 30.73 -0.81
CA GLU A 383 11.45 29.62 0.02
C GLU A 383 12.56 28.56 0.26
N PRO A 384 12.53 27.84 1.40
CA PRO A 384 13.42 26.71 1.66
C PRO A 384 13.19 25.56 0.67
N LEU A 385 14.19 24.68 0.52
CA LEU A 385 14.10 23.52 -0.38
C LEU A 385 13.76 22.22 0.36
N GLU A 386 13.99 22.21 1.67
CA GLU A 386 13.73 21.11 2.58
C GLU A 386 12.29 20.56 2.45
N PRO A 387 11.22 21.40 2.38
CA PRO A 387 9.85 20.88 2.25
C PRO A 387 9.60 20.03 0.99
N ALA A 388 10.30 20.30 -0.11
CA ALA A 388 10.14 19.51 -1.33
C ALA A 388 10.78 18.12 -1.22
N ILE A 389 11.86 17.98 -0.44
CA ILE A 389 12.47 16.68 -0.16
C ILE A 389 11.63 15.89 0.84
N ILE A 390 11.07 16.55 1.86
CA ILE A 390 10.11 15.93 2.78
C ILE A 390 8.88 15.42 2.01
N GLU A 391 8.35 16.22 1.09
CA GLU A 391 7.20 15.82 0.28
C GLU A 391 7.54 14.63 -0.64
N PHE A 392 8.76 14.57 -1.19
CA PHE A 392 9.22 13.37 -1.91
C PHE A 392 9.26 12.14 -1.00
N THR A 393 9.80 12.25 0.23
CA THR A 393 9.82 11.12 1.17
C THR A 393 8.41 10.69 1.56
N ARG A 394 7.46 11.62 1.77
CA ARG A 394 6.06 11.30 2.04
C ARG A 394 5.39 10.56 0.88
N GLN A 395 5.63 11.00 -0.36
CA GLN A 395 5.09 10.32 -1.54
C GLN A 395 5.71 8.93 -1.75
N ALA A 396 6.99 8.77 -1.45
CA ALA A 396 7.65 7.47 -1.48
C ALA A 396 7.03 6.53 -0.43
N ASP A 397 6.84 6.98 0.80
CA ASP A 397 6.21 6.22 1.88
C ASP A 397 4.79 5.74 1.50
N GLU A 398 3.95 6.66 1.00
CA GLU A 398 2.59 6.35 0.55
C GLU A 398 2.57 5.29 -0.56
N ARG A 399 3.49 5.35 -1.52
CA ARG A 399 3.54 4.38 -2.63
C ARG A 399 4.21 3.06 -2.26
N LEU A 400 5.18 3.08 -1.34
CA LEU A 400 5.99 1.90 -1.02
C LEU A 400 5.38 1.06 0.12
N SER A 401 4.60 1.66 1.02
CA SER A 401 3.94 0.98 2.16
C SER A 401 3.12 -0.25 1.74
N ARG A 402 2.40 -0.17 0.62
CA ARG A 402 1.65 -1.30 0.04
C ARG A 402 2.50 -2.50 -0.39
N TYR A 403 3.83 -2.36 -0.48
CA TYR A 403 4.74 -3.48 -0.74
C TYR A 403 5.30 -4.09 0.56
N GLY A 404 4.96 -3.49 1.71
CA GLY A 404 5.44 -3.89 3.02
C GLY A 404 6.92 -3.62 3.26
N ILE A 405 7.69 -3.14 2.27
CA ILE A 405 9.15 -2.97 2.29
C ILE A 405 9.62 -1.87 3.25
N GLY A 406 10.86 -1.95 3.73
CA GLY A 406 11.47 -0.88 4.51
C GLY A 406 11.79 0.35 3.65
N HIS A 407 11.66 1.53 4.24
CA HIS A 407 11.85 2.80 3.57
C HIS A 407 12.93 3.63 4.27
N GLY A 408 14.10 3.71 3.63
CA GLY A 408 15.29 4.36 4.17
C GLY A 408 15.84 5.49 3.31
N ALA A 409 16.62 6.38 3.91
CA ALA A 409 17.33 7.44 3.18
C ALA A 409 18.79 7.63 3.64
N SER A 410 19.70 7.67 2.66
CA SER A 410 21.09 8.05 2.82
C SER A 410 21.22 9.57 2.91
N LEU A 411 21.60 10.05 4.08
CA LEU A 411 21.68 11.49 4.38
C LEU A 411 23.13 11.91 4.60
N TYR A 412 23.48 13.12 4.17
CA TYR A 412 24.83 13.65 4.37
C TYR A 412 25.09 13.81 5.87
N GLY A 413 26.27 13.44 6.38
CA GLY A 413 26.56 13.44 7.81
C GLY A 413 26.33 14.78 8.54
N ILE A 414 26.32 15.90 7.80
CA ILE A 414 26.04 17.25 8.32
C ILE A 414 24.54 17.57 8.44
N ALA A 415 23.65 16.73 7.92
CA ALA A 415 22.22 17.04 7.80
C ALA A 415 21.56 17.27 9.16
N ALA A 416 21.97 16.51 10.19
CA ALA A 416 21.41 16.60 11.54
C ALA A 416 21.55 17.99 12.19
N ASP A 417 22.62 18.75 11.89
CA ASP A 417 22.86 20.08 12.49
C ASP A 417 22.96 21.23 11.48
N ARG A 418 23.09 20.92 10.19
CA ARG A 418 23.23 21.88 9.09
C ARG A 418 22.34 21.48 7.89
N PRO A 419 21.03 21.26 8.10
CA PRO A 419 20.13 20.71 7.08
C PRO A 419 20.10 21.58 5.80
N THR A 420 20.04 22.90 5.94
CA THR A 420 19.93 23.83 4.80
C THR A 420 21.12 23.81 3.83
N GLN A 421 22.28 23.32 4.23
CA GLN A 421 23.43 23.22 3.31
C GLN A 421 23.20 22.20 2.19
N ILE A 422 22.37 21.20 2.46
CA ILE A 422 22.09 20.07 1.56
C ILE A 422 20.58 19.80 1.39
N ALA A 423 19.73 20.59 2.03
CA ALA A 423 18.27 20.54 1.99
C ALA A 423 17.65 19.23 2.54
N GLN A 424 18.31 18.56 3.49
CA GLN A 424 17.79 17.37 4.17
C GLN A 424 17.45 17.76 5.60
N ASP A 425 16.16 17.93 5.89
CA ASP A 425 15.64 18.19 7.22
C ASP A 425 15.37 16.85 7.91
N VAL A 426 16.27 16.44 8.80
CA VAL A 426 16.22 15.10 9.41
C VAL A 426 14.92 14.86 10.18
N PRO A 427 14.43 15.76 11.07
CA PRO A 427 13.18 15.53 11.78
C PRO A 427 11.98 15.36 10.84
N GLY A 428 11.81 16.26 9.87
CA GLY A 428 10.67 16.21 8.94
C GLY A 428 10.71 15.02 7.99
N MET A 429 11.90 14.58 7.55
CA MET A 429 12.04 13.36 6.76
C MET A 429 11.76 12.09 7.58
N SER A 430 12.11 12.11 8.87
CA SER A 430 11.93 10.97 9.79
C SER A 430 10.45 10.64 10.05
N GLU A 431 9.52 11.58 9.82
CA GLU A 431 8.08 11.29 9.87
C GLU A 431 7.59 10.30 8.81
N HIS A 432 8.42 10.00 7.80
CA HIS A 432 8.09 9.17 6.63
C HIS A 432 9.14 8.10 6.34
N LEU A 433 10.09 7.87 7.24
CA LEU A 433 11.20 6.94 7.04
C LEU A 433 11.31 5.97 8.22
N ASP A 434 11.44 4.68 7.92
CA ASP A 434 11.73 3.64 8.90
C ASP A 434 13.16 3.80 9.44
N TYR A 435 14.09 4.26 8.60
CA TYR A 435 15.45 4.56 9.01
C TYR A 435 16.13 5.67 8.21
N VAL A 436 17.04 6.36 8.89
CA VAL A 436 18.01 7.27 8.26
C VAL A 436 19.39 6.64 8.28
N ALA A 437 20.11 6.79 7.17
CA ALA A 437 21.46 6.28 6.98
C ALA A 437 22.47 7.43 6.85
N PRO A 438 22.97 7.99 7.97
CA PRO A 438 23.88 9.11 7.92
C PRO A 438 25.27 8.71 7.42
N MET A 439 25.78 9.44 6.43
CA MET A 439 27.14 9.28 5.87
C MET A 439 28.19 9.96 6.73
N ILE A 440 28.76 9.22 7.69
CA ILE A 440 29.58 9.76 8.79
C ILE A 440 31.06 9.37 8.71
N TYR A 441 31.56 9.19 7.49
CA TYR A 441 32.92 8.76 7.17
C TYR A 441 34.03 9.62 7.83
N PRO A 442 34.87 9.06 8.73
CA PRO A 442 35.98 9.77 9.37
C PRO A 442 36.90 10.55 8.42
N SER A 443 37.17 10.03 7.22
CA SER A 443 38.05 10.62 6.22
C SER A 443 37.51 11.92 5.59
N HIS A 444 36.22 12.20 5.76
CA HIS A 444 35.51 13.34 5.17
C HIS A 444 35.41 14.54 6.13
N TRP A 445 35.72 14.35 7.41
CA TRP A 445 35.68 15.40 8.41
C TRP A 445 36.97 16.22 8.47
N GLY A 446 36.83 17.53 8.73
CA GLY A 446 37.95 18.42 8.98
C GLY A 446 38.48 18.32 10.42
N PRO A 447 39.75 18.66 10.68
CA PRO A 447 40.27 18.74 12.05
C PRO A 447 39.41 19.67 12.94
N GLY A 448 38.99 19.16 14.11
CA GLY A 448 38.18 19.89 15.08
C GLY A 448 36.67 19.71 14.94
N GLU A 449 36.18 19.00 13.93
CA GLU A 449 34.75 18.71 13.77
C GLU A 449 34.22 17.95 14.99
N TYR A 450 33.07 18.37 15.51
CA TYR A 450 32.46 17.82 16.73
C TYR A 450 33.41 17.75 17.94
N GLY A 451 34.45 18.61 17.97
CA GLY A 451 35.45 18.63 19.04
C GLY A 451 36.57 17.58 18.90
N VAL A 452 36.61 16.82 17.81
CA VAL A 452 37.61 15.77 17.57
C VAL A 452 38.80 16.34 16.81
N ALA A 453 40.00 16.23 17.39
CA ALA A 453 41.18 16.92 16.87
C ALA A 453 41.64 16.39 15.49
N ASP A 454 41.62 15.07 15.29
CA ASP A 454 41.94 14.43 14.02
C ASP A 454 40.93 13.30 13.76
N PRO A 455 39.75 13.59 13.17
CA PRO A 455 38.68 12.61 12.97
C PRO A 455 39.14 11.31 12.28
N ASN A 456 39.95 11.43 11.23
CA ASN A 456 40.44 10.28 10.48
C ASN A 456 41.41 9.40 11.31
N ARG A 457 42.14 9.97 12.29
CA ARG A 457 42.97 9.21 13.24
C ARG A 457 42.26 8.85 14.55
N GLN A 458 41.08 9.42 14.77
CA GLN A 458 40.22 9.20 15.93
C GLN A 458 38.82 8.74 15.48
N PRO A 459 38.73 7.62 14.72
CA PRO A 459 37.47 7.14 14.14
C PRO A 459 36.39 6.86 15.20
N TYR A 460 36.77 6.29 16.35
CA TYR A 460 35.84 6.08 17.45
C TYR A 460 35.20 7.39 17.92
N ASP A 461 36.04 8.38 18.25
CA ASP A 461 35.61 9.65 18.83
C ASP A 461 34.68 10.43 17.88
N ILE A 462 34.98 10.45 16.56
CA ILE A 462 34.14 11.16 15.60
C ILE A 462 32.81 10.45 15.35
N ILE A 463 32.79 9.12 15.26
CA ILE A 463 31.54 8.37 15.09
C ILE A 463 30.64 8.56 16.31
N THR A 464 31.17 8.43 17.52
CA THR A 464 30.42 8.70 18.76
C THR A 464 29.83 10.11 18.75
N ALA A 465 30.67 11.13 18.54
CA ALA A 465 30.21 12.52 18.61
C ALA A 465 29.19 12.87 17.52
N THR A 466 29.32 12.29 16.32
CA THR A 466 28.34 12.50 15.26
C THR A 466 27.03 11.75 15.55
N LEU A 467 27.08 10.50 16.01
CA LEU A 467 25.86 9.74 16.34
C LEU A 467 25.06 10.33 17.50
N GLU A 468 25.70 11.00 18.46
CA GLU A 468 24.99 11.78 19.50
C GLU A 468 24.11 12.88 18.87
N VAL A 469 24.66 13.63 17.90
CA VAL A 469 23.90 14.68 17.19
C VAL A 469 22.77 14.09 16.34
N TRP A 470 22.98 12.92 15.76
CA TRP A 470 21.95 12.24 14.96
C TRP A 470 20.81 11.67 15.82
N GLN A 471 21.12 11.11 16.98
CA GLN A 471 20.11 10.66 17.95
C GLN A 471 19.24 11.82 18.43
N ASP A 472 19.84 12.99 18.70
CA ASP A 472 19.09 14.21 19.04
C ASP A 472 18.16 14.65 17.88
N ALA A 473 18.58 14.47 16.62
CA ALA A 473 17.83 14.91 15.45
C ALA A 473 16.61 14.02 15.11
N VAL A 474 16.63 12.75 15.50
CA VAL A 474 15.51 11.82 15.35
C VAL A 474 14.70 11.64 16.65
N GLU A 475 15.06 12.36 17.72
CA GLU A 475 14.36 12.25 19.01
C GLU A 475 12.87 12.58 18.84
N GLY A 476 12.01 11.63 19.25
CA GLY A 476 10.56 11.78 19.16
C GLY A 476 9.93 11.15 17.91
N THR A 477 10.70 10.51 17.04
CA THR A 477 10.21 9.62 15.98
C THR A 477 10.52 8.15 16.28
N ASP A 478 9.91 7.24 15.53
CA ASP A 478 10.21 5.79 15.58
C ASP A 478 11.32 5.38 14.60
N THR A 479 12.01 6.37 14.00
CA THR A 479 13.02 6.17 12.95
C THR A 479 14.33 5.64 13.53
N ARG A 480 14.83 4.55 12.94
CA ARG A 480 16.14 3.98 13.31
C ARG A 480 17.29 4.72 12.64
N ILE A 481 18.49 4.61 13.22
CA ILE A 481 19.72 5.12 12.62
C ILE A 481 20.56 3.93 12.15
N VAL A 482 20.78 3.82 10.84
CA VAL A 482 21.60 2.77 10.22
C VAL A 482 22.80 3.43 9.52
N PRO A 483 23.88 3.79 10.25
CA PRO A 483 24.91 4.68 9.73
C PRO A 483 25.69 4.07 8.57
N TRP A 484 25.99 4.90 7.58
CA TRP A 484 27.01 4.62 6.58
C TRP A 484 28.40 4.82 7.21
N LEU A 485 29.11 3.71 7.40
CA LEU A 485 30.50 3.67 7.85
C LEU A 485 31.44 3.46 6.67
N GLU A 486 32.73 3.78 6.82
CA GLU A 486 33.70 3.65 5.73
C GLU A 486 34.67 2.48 5.95
N ASP A 487 34.83 1.67 4.92
CA ASP A 487 35.94 0.74 4.79
C ASP A 487 36.64 1.07 3.48
N THR A 488 37.33 2.21 3.41
CA THR A 488 38.00 2.66 2.18
C THR A 488 39.51 2.76 2.37
N THR A 489 40.27 2.74 1.27
CA THR A 489 41.70 3.09 1.31
C THR A 489 41.94 4.61 1.28
N TYR A 490 40.89 5.42 1.15
CA TYR A 490 41.03 6.87 1.00
C TYR A 490 41.44 7.49 2.34
N ARG A 491 42.64 8.07 2.38
CA ARG A 491 43.26 8.64 3.60
C ARG A 491 43.38 7.65 4.76
N ALA A 492 43.15 6.36 4.53
CA ALA A 492 43.32 5.33 5.55
C ALA A 492 44.80 5.22 5.94
N TRP A 493 45.04 5.08 7.24
CA TRP A 493 46.39 4.91 7.79
C TRP A 493 46.56 3.55 8.48
N ASP A 494 45.47 3.01 9.02
CA ASP A 494 45.34 1.65 9.54
C ASP A 494 43.89 1.22 9.35
N ARG A 495 43.58 0.73 8.13
CA ARG A 495 42.21 0.42 7.70
C ARG A 495 41.50 -0.59 8.62
N PRO A 496 42.10 -1.74 9.00
CA PRO A 496 41.43 -2.67 9.91
C PRO A 496 41.17 -2.08 11.31
N PHE A 497 42.04 -1.21 11.81
CA PHE A 497 41.77 -0.49 13.07
C PHE A 497 40.63 0.51 12.90
N GLN A 498 40.64 1.30 11.83
CA GLN A 498 39.63 2.32 11.58
C GLN A 498 38.23 1.72 11.41
N VAL A 499 38.08 0.60 10.69
CA VAL A 499 36.80 -0.10 10.54
C VAL A 499 36.28 -0.61 11.89
N ARG A 500 37.14 -1.30 12.67
CA ARG A 500 36.75 -1.82 14.00
C ARG A 500 36.29 -0.73 14.95
N GLU A 501 37.00 0.39 14.99
CA GLU A 501 36.66 1.49 15.89
C GLU A 501 35.38 2.22 15.49
N GLN A 502 35.05 2.30 14.19
CA GLN A 502 33.76 2.83 13.73
C GLN A 502 32.59 1.92 14.18
N ILE A 503 32.68 0.62 13.90
CA ILE A 503 31.65 -0.37 14.29
C ILE A 503 31.47 -0.37 15.81
N ARG A 504 32.58 -0.36 16.54
CA ARG A 504 32.55 -0.32 18.00
C ARG A 504 31.90 0.97 18.53
N ALA A 505 32.18 2.13 17.93
CA ALA A 505 31.57 3.38 18.35
C ALA A 505 30.05 3.39 18.12
N SER A 506 29.55 2.84 17.00
CA SER A 506 28.12 2.67 16.78
C SER A 506 27.48 1.77 17.85
N ARG A 507 28.07 0.59 18.10
CA ARG A 507 27.60 -0.35 19.14
C ARG A 507 27.60 0.26 20.54
N ASP A 508 28.67 0.97 20.91
CA ASP A 508 28.79 1.63 22.21
C ASP A 508 27.78 2.81 22.35
N GLN A 509 27.12 3.23 21.26
CA GLN A 509 25.97 4.15 21.21
C GLN A 509 24.61 3.42 21.16
N GLY A 510 24.57 2.09 21.24
CA GLY A 510 23.33 1.30 21.16
C GLY A 510 22.81 1.10 19.73
N ILE A 511 23.65 1.31 18.72
CA ILE A 511 23.32 1.11 17.30
C ILE A 511 24.17 -0.06 16.78
N ASP A 512 23.57 -1.25 16.69
CA ASP A 512 24.22 -2.48 16.23
C ASP A 512 24.10 -2.72 14.71
N GLU A 513 23.53 -1.75 14.00
CA GLU A 513 23.32 -1.74 12.56
C GLU A 513 24.32 -0.82 11.84
N PHE A 514 24.64 -1.14 10.59
CA PHE A 514 25.44 -0.27 9.72
C PHE A 514 25.34 -0.67 8.25
N LEU A 515 25.59 0.32 7.39
CA LEU A 515 25.89 0.12 5.98
C LEU A 515 27.37 0.44 5.76
N MET A 516 28.15 -0.48 5.19
CA MET A 516 29.57 -0.23 4.94
C MET A 516 29.84 0.21 3.52
N TRP A 517 30.54 1.33 3.37
CA TRP A 517 30.91 1.91 2.08
C TRP A 517 32.36 1.61 1.69
N ASP A 518 32.53 0.99 0.52
CA ASP A 518 33.76 1.00 -0.27
C ASP A 518 33.42 1.20 -1.75
N PRO A 519 33.83 2.29 -2.41
CA PRO A 519 33.55 2.50 -3.83
C PRO A 519 34.24 1.46 -4.73
N SER A 520 35.26 0.76 -4.21
CA SER A 520 35.94 -0.32 -4.91
C SER A 520 35.36 -1.71 -4.61
N VAL A 521 34.36 -1.81 -3.71
CA VAL A 521 33.73 -3.07 -3.28
C VAL A 521 34.79 -4.08 -2.81
N ARG A 522 35.67 -3.63 -1.89
CA ARG A 522 36.79 -4.43 -1.34
C ARG A 522 36.88 -4.25 0.17
N TYR A 523 35.98 -4.91 0.86
CA TYR A 523 35.93 -4.91 2.32
C TYR A 523 37.11 -5.65 2.98
N THR A 524 37.27 -5.43 4.28
CA THR A 524 38.35 -5.93 5.15
C THR A 524 37.76 -6.91 6.19
N PRO A 525 37.41 -8.15 5.82
CA PRO A 525 36.62 -9.07 6.66
C PRO A 525 37.16 -9.27 8.09
N GLU A 526 38.48 -9.24 8.27
CA GLU A 526 39.13 -9.38 9.58
C GLU A 526 38.85 -8.22 10.56
N ALA A 527 38.27 -7.12 10.07
CA ALA A 527 37.90 -5.96 10.87
C ALA A 527 36.45 -6.00 11.38
N TYR A 528 35.67 -7.00 10.97
CA TYR A 528 34.29 -7.16 11.39
C TYR A 528 34.21 -8.26 12.45
N ASP A 529 33.33 -8.07 13.43
CA ASP A 529 32.93 -9.14 14.32
C ASP A 529 31.85 -9.98 13.62
N ALA A 530 31.95 -11.31 13.71
CA ALA A 530 30.86 -12.17 13.27
C ALA A 530 29.59 -11.89 14.07
N MET A 531 28.43 -11.99 13.43
CA MET A 531 27.14 -11.90 14.10
C MET A 531 27.00 -13.02 15.13
N PRO A 532 26.32 -12.77 16.27
CA PRO A 532 25.93 -13.83 17.16
C PRO A 532 25.14 -14.87 16.36
N GLN A 533 25.63 -16.11 16.28
CA GLN A 533 24.82 -17.18 15.74
C GLN A 533 23.80 -17.54 16.80
N ASP A 534 22.51 -17.35 16.49
CA ASP A 534 21.46 -17.95 17.28
C ASP A 534 21.66 -19.46 17.29
N ARG A 535 22.15 -19.97 18.42
CA ARG A 535 22.10 -21.39 18.67
C ARG A 535 20.66 -21.67 19.05
N GLU A 536 19.89 -22.18 18.09
CA GLU A 536 18.67 -22.92 18.40
C GLU A 536 19.04 -23.98 19.46
N GLU A 537 18.54 -23.82 20.69
CA GLU A 537 18.57 -24.83 21.75
C GLU A 537 17.40 -25.80 21.64
#